data_AF-A0A1V6KGU4-F1
#
_entry.id   AF-A0A1V6KGU4-F1
#
_cell.length_a   1.000
_cell.length_b   1.000
_cell.length_c   1.000
_cell.angle_alpha   90.00
_cell.angle_beta   90.00
_cell.angle_gamma   90.00
#
_symmetry.space_group_name_H-M   'P 1'
#
loop_
_entity.id
_entity.type
_entity.pdbx_description
1 polymer ?
#
loop_
_entity_poly.entity_id
_entity_poly.type
_entity_poly.pdbx_seq_one_letter_code
_entity_poly.pdbx_strand_id
1 'polypeptide(L)'
;MAGDILGKAATLYDHKHATMTQNYGPEARGGACSSQVIISSEEILFPCVEEPEILVCMSQEAYTKNIKSLRPEGTLIWDTDLVRTRKTDAVFKAFNIPATRFAEQLGTKMMANIVMLGFLSAVEPLVHAEALKKAVLESVPAATRDNNLRAFNTGREYGHSILKGLVKPEPGKHQD
;
A
#
# COMPACT_ATOMS: atom_id res chain seq x y z
N MET A 1 7.94 -3.01 -6.77
CA MET A 1 7.78 -4.23 -5.93
C MET A 1 6.35 -4.39 -5.42
N ALA A 2 5.81 -3.51 -4.56
CA ALA A 2 4.49 -3.74 -3.96
C ALA A 2 3.34 -3.89 -4.98
N GLY A 3 3.27 -3.02 -5.99
CA GLY A 3 2.25 -3.15 -7.04
C GLY A 3 2.38 -4.42 -7.91
N ASP A 4 3.61 -4.90 -8.12
CA ASP A 4 3.85 -6.16 -8.85
C ASP A 4 3.36 -7.38 -8.05
N ILE A 5 3.60 -7.37 -6.73
CA ILE A 5 3.08 -8.40 -5.82
C ILE A 5 1.54 -8.37 -5.82
N LEU A 6 0.92 -7.20 -5.75
CA LEU A 6 -0.54 -7.07 -5.78
C LEU A 6 -1.13 -7.56 -7.12
N GLY A 7 -0.51 -7.21 -8.24
CA GLY A 7 -0.91 -7.68 -9.57
C GLY A 7 -0.80 -9.21 -9.69
N LYS A 8 0.33 -9.80 -9.27
CA LYS A 8 0.51 -11.27 -9.22
C LYS A 8 -0.50 -11.94 -8.32
N ALA A 9 -0.80 -11.34 -7.16
CA ALA A 9 -1.81 -11.87 -6.25
C ALA A 9 -3.18 -11.96 -6.92
N ALA A 10 -3.59 -10.86 -7.58
CA ALA A 10 -4.85 -10.77 -8.29
C ALA A 10 -4.96 -11.79 -9.44
N THR A 11 -3.92 -11.90 -10.27
CA THR A 11 -3.98 -12.71 -11.49
C THR A 11 -3.68 -14.19 -11.26
N LEU A 12 -2.60 -14.51 -10.54
CA LEU A 12 -2.09 -15.88 -10.45
C LEU A 12 -2.83 -16.73 -9.41
N TYR A 13 -3.40 -16.10 -8.37
CA TYR A 13 -4.03 -16.85 -7.27
C TYR A 13 -5.49 -16.48 -7.01
N ASP A 14 -5.93 -15.29 -7.42
CA ASP A 14 -7.32 -14.84 -7.25
C ASP A 14 -8.15 -14.86 -8.55
N HIS A 15 -7.53 -15.25 -9.68
CA HIS A 15 -8.17 -15.40 -10.99
C HIS A 15 -8.92 -14.14 -11.47
N LYS A 16 -8.38 -12.95 -11.13
CA LYS A 16 -8.86 -11.65 -11.60
C LYS A 16 -7.99 -11.13 -12.74
N HIS A 17 -8.47 -10.10 -13.43
CA HIS A 17 -7.66 -9.34 -14.36
C HIS A 17 -6.90 -8.24 -13.61
N ALA A 18 -5.63 -8.03 -13.95
CA ALA A 18 -4.88 -6.89 -13.44
C ALA A 18 -3.90 -6.32 -14.47
N THR A 19 -3.76 -4.99 -14.45
CA THR A 19 -2.71 -4.27 -15.19
C THR A 19 -1.88 -3.46 -14.21
N MET A 20 -0.58 -3.36 -14.47
CA MET A 20 0.32 -2.55 -13.67
C MET A 20 1.09 -1.60 -14.58
N THR A 21 1.10 -0.31 -14.22
CA THR A 21 2.00 0.68 -14.81
C THR A 21 2.89 1.26 -13.73
N GLN A 22 4.08 1.71 -14.13
CA GLN A 22 5.04 2.35 -13.24
C GLN A 22 5.33 3.74 -13.78
N ASN A 23 5.27 4.72 -12.90
CA ASN A 23 5.62 6.09 -13.24
C ASN A 23 6.84 6.50 -12.43
N TYR A 24 7.91 6.84 -13.14
CA TYR A 24 9.16 7.33 -12.58
C TYR A 24 9.27 8.81 -12.92
N GLY A 25 9.57 9.63 -11.91
CA GLY A 25 9.93 11.02 -12.15
C GLY A 25 11.13 11.13 -13.10
N PRO A 26 11.32 12.31 -13.75
CA PRO A 26 12.45 12.54 -14.65
C PRO A 26 13.82 12.47 -13.95
N GLU A 27 13.88 12.39 -12.61
CA GLU A 27 15.14 12.23 -11.88
C GLU A 27 15.69 10.81 -12.01
N ALA A 28 16.80 10.67 -12.75
CA ALA A 28 17.44 9.39 -13.07
C ALA A 28 17.85 8.52 -11.85
N ARG A 29 17.90 9.09 -10.63
CA ARG A 29 18.16 8.37 -9.37
C ARG A 29 17.53 9.12 -8.18
N GLY A 30 16.30 8.78 -7.81
CA GLY A 30 15.77 9.07 -6.47
C GLY A 30 14.56 10.00 -6.36
N GLY A 31 13.86 10.31 -7.45
CA GLY A 31 12.58 11.04 -7.41
C GLY A 31 11.40 10.20 -6.94
N ALA A 32 10.23 10.83 -6.75
CA ALA A 32 9.00 10.11 -6.47
C ALA A 32 8.69 9.05 -7.55
N CYS A 33 8.75 7.79 -7.14
CA CYS A 33 8.27 6.66 -7.93
C CYS A 33 6.87 6.26 -7.47
N SER A 34 6.05 5.82 -8.43
CA SER A 34 4.72 5.29 -8.15
C SER A 34 4.45 4.09 -9.04
N SER A 35 3.61 3.19 -8.53
CA SER A 35 3.03 2.11 -9.31
C SER A 35 1.53 2.21 -9.24
N GLN A 36 0.87 2.11 -10.38
CA GLN A 36 -0.58 2.01 -10.47
C GLN A 36 -0.95 0.56 -10.75
N VAL A 37 -1.96 0.05 -10.06
CA VAL A 37 -2.48 -1.30 -10.25
C VAL A 37 -3.99 -1.19 -10.43
N ILE A 38 -4.49 -1.72 -11.53
CA ILE A 38 -5.92 -1.88 -11.77
C ILE A 38 -6.24 -3.35 -11.58
N ILE A 39 -7.30 -3.66 -10.83
CA ILE A 39 -7.78 -5.02 -10.62
C ILE A 39 -9.26 -5.02 -10.98
N SER A 40 -9.69 -6.00 -11.78
CA SER A 40 -11.07 -6.14 -12.23
C SER A 40 -11.49 -7.61 -12.27
N SER A 41 -12.78 -7.86 -12.06
CA SER A 41 -13.39 -9.17 -12.34
C SER A 41 -13.58 -9.43 -13.83
N GLU A 42 -13.45 -8.40 -14.66
CA GLU A 42 -13.61 -8.43 -16.12
C GLU A 42 -12.34 -7.94 -16.81
N GLU A 43 -12.25 -8.15 -18.13
CA GLU A 43 -11.11 -7.73 -18.93
C GLU A 43 -10.85 -6.21 -18.83
N ILE A 44 -9.58 -5.84 -18.68
CA ILE A 44 -9.16 -4.44 -18.56
C ILE A 44 -8.80 -3.91 -19.95
N LEU A 45 -9.64 -3.02 -20.48
CA LEU A 45 -9.46 -2.42 -21.81
C LEU A 45 -8.56 -1.18 -21.81
N PHE A 46 -8.38 -0.54 -20.65
CA PHE A 46 -7.59 0.68 -20.50
C PHE A 46 -6.66 0.59 -19.26
N PRO A 47 -5.33 0.65 -19.42
CA PRO A 47 -4.38 0.32 -18.35
C PRO A 47 -3.93 1.52 -17.51
N CYS A 48 -4.50 2.71 -17.69
CA CYS A 48 -4.08 3.93 -16.98
C CYS A 48 -5.08 4.31 -15.89
N VAL A 49 -4.58 4.71 -14.71
CA VAL A 49 -5.41 5.21 -13.60
C VAL A 49 -5.45 6.73 -13.63
N GLU A 50 -6.65 7.28 -13.85
CA GLU A 50 -6.91 8.73 -13.78
C GLU A 50 -7.35 9.14 -12.38
N GLU A 51 -8.34 8.43 -11.82
CA GLU A 51 -8.91 8.68 -10.50
C GLU A 51 -8.77 7.42 -9.61
N PRO A 52 -7.67 7.27 -8.85
CA PRO A 52 -7.49 6.11 -7.99
C PRO A 52 -8.58 6.00 -6.93
N GLU A 53 -9.06 4.78 -6.69
CA GLU A 53 -9.97 4.47 -5.57
C GLU A 53 -9.22 4.42 -4.23
N ILE A 54 -7.94 4.03 -4.29
CA ILE A 54 -7.06 3.86 -3.14
C ILE A 54 -5.71 4.51 -3.48
N LEU A 55 -5.23 5.37 -2.58
CA LEU A 55 -3.92 5.99 -2.67
C LEU A 55 -3.07 5.58 -1.46
N VAL A 56 -1.97 4.89 -1.73
CA VAL A 56 -0.98 4.49 -0.70
C VAL A 56 0.26 5.37 -0.80
N CYS A 57 0.57 6.13 0.25
CA CYS A 57 1.69 7.07 0.30
C CYS A 57 2.79 6.61 1.27
N MET A 58 3.96 6.33 0.72
CA MET A 58 5.18 5.99 1.49
C MET A 58 6.29 7.04 1.32
N SER A 59 5.96 8.23 0.82
CA SER A 59 6.84 9.40 0.83
C SER A 59 6.01 10.68 0.80
N GLN A 60 6.54 11.76 1.39
CA GLN A 60 5.87 13.04 1.40
C GLN A 60 5.65 13.60 -0.01
N GLU A 61 6.61 13.40 -0.91
CA GLU A 61 6.53 13.85 -2.30
C GLU A 61 5.41 13.13 -3.06
N ALA A 62 5.29 11.80 -2.91
CA ALA A 62 4.23 11.02 -3.53
C ALA A 62 2.84 11.45 -3.04
N TYR A 63 2.70 11.75 -1.74
CA TYR A 63 1.47 12.33 -1.21
C TYR A 63 1.16 13.69 -1.84
N THR A 64 2.10 14.63 -1.80
CA THR A 64 1.88 16.01 -2.29
C THR A 64 1.49 16.04 -3.77
N LYS A 65 2.07 15.14 -4.57
CA LYS A 65 1.82 15.05 -6.01
C LYS A 65 0.46 14.41 -6.36
N ASN A 66 0.04 13.39 -5.62
CA ASN A 66 -1.07 12.53 -6.03
C ASN A 66 -2.35 12.69 -5.19
N ILE A 67 -2.32 13.38 -4.04
CA ILE A 67 -3.50 13.50 -3.18
C ILE A 67 -4.72 14.10 -3.90
N LYS A 68 -4.49 14.99 -4.86
CA LYS A 68 -5.55 15.64 -5.65
C LYS A 68 -6.20 14.73 -6.70
N SER A 69 -5.56 13.63 -7.10
CA SER A 69 -6.16 12.68 -8.04
C SER A 69 -7.02 11.62 -7.35
N LEU A 70 -6.87 11.44 -6.03
CA LEU A 70 -7.72 10.54 -5.26
C LEU A 70 -9.18 10.96 -5.42
N ARG A 71 -10.02 10.02 -5.89
CA ARG A 71 -11.44 10.29 -6.11
C ARG A 71 -12.15 10.67 -4.80
N PRO A 72 -13.27 11.40 -4.85
CA PRO A 72 -14.14 11.60 -3.68
C PRO A 72 -14.48 10.27 -3.00
N GLU A 73 -14.50 10.25 -1.66
CA GLU A 73 -14.72 9.04 -0.84
C GLU A 73 -13.70 7.90 -1.03
N GLY A 74 -12.62 8.15 -1.80
CA GLY A 74 -11.50 7.25 -1.93
C GLY A 74 -10.76 7.03 -0.60
N THR A 75 -9.92 6.00 -0.59
CA THR A 75 -9.18 5.59 0.60
C THR A 75 -7.74 6.07 0.54
N LEU A 76 -7.36 6.93 1.48
CA LEU A 76 -5.99 7.38 1.69
C LEU A 76 -5.31 6.52 2.77
N ILE A 77 -4.18 5.91 2.40
CA ILE A 77 -3.32 5.14 3.31
C ILE A 77 -1.93 5.75 3.32
N TRP A 78 -1.33 5.97 4.50
CA TRP A 78 0.04 6.49 4.55
C TRP A 78 0.89 5.94 5.69
N ASP A 79 2.21 6.07 5.50
CA ASP A 79 3.20 5.83 6.55
C ASP A 79 3.35 7.05 7.46
N THR A 80 3.02 6.92 8.75
CA THR A 80 3.07 8.03 9.73
C THR A 80 4.48 8.53 10.03
N ASP A 81 5.51 7.72 9.76
CA ASP A 81 6.90 8.12 9.93
C ASP A 81 7.38 9.02 8.77
N LEU A 82 6.77 8.89 7.58
CA LEU A 82 7.24 9.51 6.34
C LEU A 82 6.33 10.60 5.78
N VAL A 83 5.03 10.56 6.08
CA VAL A 83 4.02 11.44 5.47
C VAL A 83 3.27 12.24 6.52
N ARG A 84 3.16 13.55 6.26
CA ARG A 84 2.29 14.48 6.98
C ARG A 84 1.14 14.88 6.06
N THR A 85 -0.09 14.62 6.50
CA THR A 85 -1.32 14.91 5.74
C THR A 85 -1.87 16.29 6.06
N ARG A 86 -2.90 16.76 5.36
CA ARG A 86 -3.59 18.03 5.67
C ARG A 86 -4.89 17.75 6.41
N LYS A 87 -5.34 18.71 7.23
CA LYS A 87 -6.65 18.61 7.90
C LYS A 87 -7.80 18.53 6.89
N THR A 88 -7.62 19.15 5.72
CA THR A 88 -8.57 19.13 4.60
C THR A 88 -8.79 17.74 4.01
N ASP A 89 -7.90 16.79 4.26
CA ASP A 89 -8.00 15.42 3.73
C ASP A 89 -9.00 14.55 4.50
N ALA A 90 -9.67 15.11 5.52
CA ALA A 90 -10.73 14.45 6.27
C ALA A 90 -11.96 14.06 5.42
N VAL A 91 -12.02 14.51 4.16
CA VAL A 91 -13.03 14.10 3.17
C VAL A 91 -12.83 12.68 2.64
N PHE A 92 -11.64 12.10 2.82
CA PHE A 92 -11.31 10.74 2.38
C PHE A 92 -11.49 9.73 3.52
N LYS A 93 -11.65 8.45 3.18
CA LYS A 93 -11.44 7.36 4.15
C LYS A 93 -9.95 7.30 4.46
N ALA A 94 -9.57 7.62 5.69
CA ALA A 94 -8.16 7.80 6.06
C ALA A 94 -7.69 6.69 7.01
N PHE A 95 -6.66 5.95 6.60
CA PHE A 95 -5.99 4.95 7.43
C PHE A 95 -4.48 5.21 7.46
N ASN A 96 -3.84 4.92 8.59
CA ASN A 96 -2.40 5.14 8.72
C ASN A 96 -1.73 4.04 9.50
N ILE A 97 -0.42 3.87 9.27
CA ILE A 97 0.40 2.85 9.89
C ILE A 97 1.86 3.33 9.98
N PRO A 98 2.57 3.13 11.09
CA PRO A 98 4.02 3.37 11.17
C PRO A 98 4.79 2.21 10.51
N ALA A 99 4.61 2.04 9.19
CA ALA A 99 5.10 0.87 8.46
C ALA A 99 6.64 0.79 8.46
N THR A 100 7.31 1.93 8.35
CA THR A 100 8.77 2.02 8.43
C THR A 100 9.27 1.55 9.79
N ARG A 101 8.70 2.07 10.90
CA ARG A 101 9.07 1.65 12.25
C ARG A 101 8.82 0.15 12.50
N PHE A 102 7.69 -0.38 12.03
CA PHE A 102 7.43 -1.83 12.15
C PHE A 102 8.45 -2.67 11.38
N ALA A 103 8.83 -2.24 10.18
CA ALA A 103 9.86 -2.95 9.41
C ALA A 103 11.24 -2.89 10.07
N GLU A 104 11.60 -1.74 10.66
CA GLU A 104 12.85 -1.60 11.44
C GLU A 104 12.88 -2.51 12.67
N GLN A 105 11.76 -2.64 13.39
CA GLN A 105 11.63 -3.56 14.53
C GLN A 105 11.78 -5.04 14.12
N LEU A 106 11.44 -5.37 12.87
CA LEU A 106 11.64 -6.69 12.27
C LEU A 106 13.06 -6.88 11.69
N GLY A 107 13.94 -5.89 11.84
CA GLY A 107 15.36 -5.95 11.52
C GLY A 107 15.78 -5.24 10.25
N THR A 108 14.85 -4.80 9.38
CA THR A 108 15.21 -3.98 8.21
C THR A 108 14.06 -3.15 7.68
N LYS A 109 14.30 -1.84 7.52
CA LYS A 109 13.37 -0.90 6.88
C LYS A 109 12.98 -1.28 5.44
N MET A 110 13.76 -2.12 4.77
CA MET A 110 13.48 -2.56 3.39
C MET A 110 12.16 -3.31 3.26
N MET A 111 11.61 -3.85 4.36
CA MET A 111 10.33 -4.58 4.37
C MET A 111 9.11 -3.66 4.61
N ALA A 112 9.29 -2.34 4.73
CA ALA A 112 8.20 -1.41 5.01
C ALA A 112 7.06 -1.51 3.98
N ASN A 113 7.39 -1.76 2.72
CA ASN A 113 6.38 -1.93 1.67
C ASN A 113 5.58 -3.24 1.81
N ILE A 114 6.16 -4.29 2.40
CA ILE A 114 5.46 -5.55 2.71
C ILE A 114 4.55 -5.38 3.92
N VAL A 115 5.00 -4.64 4.95
CA VAL A 115 4.13 -4.22 6.06
C VAL A 115 2.94 -3.42 5.52
N MET A 116 3.19 -2.43 4.66
CA MET A 116 2.15 -1.61 4.04
C MET A 116 1.18 -2.46 3.19
N LEU A 117 1.67 -3.46 2.45
CA LEU A 117 0.83 -4.36 1.68
C LEU A 117 -0.06 -5.24 2.58
N GLY A 118 0.49 -5.71 3.70
CA GLY A 118 -0.27 -6.40 4.73
C GLY A 118 -1.39 -5.52 5.29
N PHE A 119 -1.08 -4.27 5.61
CA PHE A 119 -2.05 -3.30 6.11
C PHE A 119 -3.16 -3.01 5.10
N LEU A 120 -2.78 -2.72 3.83
CA LEU A 120 -3.73 -2.56 2.72
C LEU A 120 -4.70 -3.74 2.64
N SER A 121 -4.19 -4.97 2.72
CA SER A 121 -5.01 -6.18 2.64
C SER A 121 -6.03 -6.37 3.77
N ALA A 122 -5.89 -5.64 4.87
CA ALA A 122 -6.83 -5.65 5.99
C ALA A 122 -7.90 -4.57 5.82
N VAL A 123 -7.51 -3.35 5.41
CA VAL A 123 -8.42 -2.21 5.30
C VAL A 123 -9.21 -2.19 3.99
N GLU A 124 -8.61 -2.72 2.91
CA GLU A 124 -9.20 -2.81 1.57
C GLU A 124 -8.95 -4.22 1.00
N PRO A 125 -9.86 -5.18 1.21
CA PRO A 125 -9.68 -6.58 0.81
C PRO A 125 -9.89 -6.78 -0.71
N LEU A 126 -9.06 -6.14 -1.52
CA LEU A 126 -9.10 -6.20 -2.99
C LEU A 126 -8.90 -7.61 -3.54
N VAL A 127 -8.11 -8.43 -2.84
CA VAL A 127 -7.78 -9.82 -3.15
C VAL A 127 -7.69 -10.62 -1.85
N HIS A 128 -7.76 -11.95 -1.94
CA HIS A 128 -7.62 -12.81 -0.78
C HIS A 128 -6.25 -12.64 -0.14
N ALA A 129 -6.24 -12.62 1.20
CA ALA A 129 -5.02 -12.51 1.99
C ALA A 129 -3.97 -13.57 1.64
N GLU A 130 -4.43 -14.80 1.42
CA GLU A 130 -3.57 -15.94 1.09
C GLU A 130 -2.97 -15.80 -0.31
N ALA A 131 -3.68 -15.21 -1.27
CA ALA A 131 -3.14 -14.87 -2.58
C ALA A 131 -1.98 -13.87 -2.46
N LEU A 132 -2.15 -12.83 -1.63
CA LEU A 132 -1.07 -11.87 -1.35
C LEU A 132 0.13 -12.51 -0.66
N LYS A 133 -0.10 -13.36 0.35
CA LYS A 133 1.00 -14.08 1.03
C LYS A 133 1.80 -14.94 0.06
N LYS A 134 1.13 -15.70 -0.81
CA LYS A 134 1.79 -16.49 -1.86
C LYS A 134 2.62 -15.61 -2.80
N ALA A 135 2.03 -14.52 -3.29
CA ALA A 135 2.73 -13.57 -4.16
C ALA A 135 3.94 -12.92 -3.49
N VAL A 136 3.86 -12.58 -2.20
CA VAL A 136 5.00 -12.06 -1.41
C VAL A 136 6.11 -13.10 -1.36
N LEU A 137 5.81 -14.35 -0.99
CA LEU A 137 6.80 -15.41 -0.81
C LEU A 137 7.53 -15.79 -2.10
N GLU A 138 6.87 -15.67 -3.25
CA GLU A 138 7.48 -15.86 -4.57
C GLU A 138 8.30 -14.66 -5.04
N SER A 139 7.97 -13.45 -4.57
CA SER A 139 8.62 -12.22 -5.01
C SER A 139 9.83 -11.82 -4.17
N VAL A 140 10.16 -12.58 -3.11
CA VAL A 140 11.30 -12.31 -2.23
C VAL A 140 12.30 -13.48 -2.23
N PRO A 141 13.60 -13.22 -1.97
CA PRO A 141 14.60 -14.28 -1.83
C PRO A 141 14.20 -15.33 -0.78
N ALA A 142 14.53 -16.59 -1.03
CA ALA A 142 14.17 -17.69 -0.12
C ALA A 142 14.63 -17.46 1.32
N ALA A 143 15.84 -16.90 1.50
CA ALA A 143 16.42 -16.60 2.81
C ALA A 143 15.66 -15.54 3.62
N THR A 144 14.83 -14.70 2.98
CA THR A 144 14.10 -13.60 3.64
C THR A 144 12.60 -13.85 3.73
N ARG A 145 12.11 -15.03 3.30
CA ARG A 145 10.68 -15.36 3.27
C ARG A 145 10.00 -15.25 4.63
N ASP A 146 10.61 -15.80 5.68
CA ASP A 146 10.02 -15.75 7.03
C ASP A 146 9.86 -14.32 7.54
N ASN A 147 10.90 -13.50 7.42
CA ASN A 147 10.85 -12.09 7.83
C ASN A 147 9.82 -11.29 7.02
N ASN A 148 9.71 -11.52 5.71
CA ASN A 148 8.70 -10.86 4.89
C ASN A 148 7.27 -11.33 5.22
N LEU A 149 7.08 -12.60 5.55
CA LEU A 149 5.78 -13.11 6.00
C LEU A 149 5.38 -12.49 7.34
N ARG A 150 6.32 -12.38 8.28
CA ARG A 150 6.13 -11.66 9.55
C ARG A 150 5.80 -10.18 9.32
N ALA A 151 6.48 -9.52 8.38
CA ALA A 151 6.19 -8.14 8.01
C ALA A 151 4.76 -7.98 7.46
N PHE A 152 4.35 -8.86 6.54
CA PHE A 152 2.99 -8.87 5.99
C PHE A 152 1.94 -9.06 7.09
N ASN A 153 2.14 -10.06 7.97
CA ASN A 153 1.22 -10.34 9.06
C ASN A 153 1.13 -9.17 10.05
N THR A 154 2.26 -8.54 10.39
CA THR A 154 2.32 -7.37 11.28
C THR A 154 1.44 -6.23 10.76
N GLY A 155 1.58 -5.90 9.48
CA GLY A 155 0.74 -4.86 8.86
C GLY A 155 -0.74 -5.23 8.86
N ARG A 156 -1.05 -6.49 8.52
CA ARG A 156 -2.44 -6.99 8.44
C ARG A 156 -3.12 -7.03 9.82
N GLU A 157 -2.42 -7.47 10.86
CA GLU A 157 -2.91 -7.50 12.24
C GLU A 157 -3.17 -6.08 12.79
N TYR A 158 -2.26 -5.14 12.50
CA TYR A 158 -2.45 -3.75 12.86
C TYR A 158 -3.69 -3.14 12.17
N GLY A 159 -3.88 -3.41 10.88
CA GLY A 159 -5.08 -2.99 10.14
C GLY A 159 -6.38 -3.52 10.73
N HIS A 160 -6.46 -4.82 11.04
CA HIS A 160 -7.64 -5.37 11.72
C HIS A 160 -7.88 -4.77 13.10
N SER A 161 -6.82 -4.43 13.83
CA SER A 161 -6.93 -3.83 15.16
C SER A 161 -7.52 -2.41 15.08
N ILE A 162 -7.17 -1.65 14.05
CA ILE A 162 -7.81 -0.35 13.76
C ILE A 162 -9.28 -0.54 13.41
N LEU A 163 -9.62 -1.46 12.50
CA LEU A 163 -11.00 -1.70 12.09
C LEU A 163 -11.91 -2.16 13.24
N LYS A 164 -11.36 -2.90 14.20
CA LYS A 164 -12.08 -3.34 15.42
C LYS A 164 -12.12 -2.28 16.52
N GLY A 165 -11.49 -1.12 16.33
CA GLY A 165 -11.39 -0.07 17.35
C GLY A 165 -10.51 -0.45 18.55
N LEU A 166 -9.70 -1.51 18.45
CA LEU A 166 -8.81 -1.98 19.51
C LEU A 166 -7.56 -1.09 19.65
N VAL A 167 -7.18 -0.44 18.55
CA VAL A 167 -6.08 0.51 18.49
C VAL A 167 -6.60 1.78 17.85
N LYS A 168 -6.39 2.93 18.51
CA LYS A 168 -6.61 4.23 17.86
C LYS A 168 -5.49 4.44 16.83
N PRO A 169 -5.80 4.85 15.59
CA PRO A 169 -4.77 5.26 14.64
C PRO A 169 -3.82 6.25 15.30
N GLU A 170 -2.52 6.17 15.00
CA GLU A 170 -1.58 7.18 15.50
C GLU A 170 -2.08 8.57 15.04
N PRO A 171 -2.04 9.59 15.92
CA PRO A 171 -2.42 10.93 15.53
C PRO A 171 -1.51 11.35 14.37
N GLY A 172 -2.12 11.52 13.19
CA GLY A 172 -1.41 11.92 11.99
C GLY A 172 -0.69 13.24 12.23
N LYS A 173 0.54 13.35 11.74
CA LYS A 173 1.22 14.65 11.68
C LYS A 173 0.52 15.46 10.60
N HIS A 174 -0.08 16.58 10.96
CA HIS A 174 -0.73 17.45 9.98
C HIS A 174 0.19 18.59 9.56
N GLN A 175 0.17 18.96 8.28
CA GLN A 175 0.70 20.23 7.80
C GLN A 175 -0.41 21.29 7.87
N ASP A 176 -0.02 22.55 8.08
CA ASP A 176 -0.91 23.71 8.07
C ASP A 176 -1.49 23.98 6.66
#